data_AF-A0A356A4Q4-F1
#
_entry.id   AF-A0A356A4Q4-F1
#
_cell.length_a   1.000
_cell.length_b   1.000
_cell.length_c   1.000
_cell.angle_alpha   90.00
_cell.angle_beta   90.00
_cell.angle_gamma   90.00
#
_symmetry.space_group_name_H-M   'P 1'
#
loop_
_entity.id
_entity.type
_entity.pdbx_description
1 polymer ?
#
loop_
_entity_poly.entity_id
_entity_poly.type
_entity_poly.pdbx_seq_one_letter_code
_entity_poly.pdbx_strand_id
1 'polypeptide(L)'
;MRSICCVSRRKVLAGAGALGAATFAPAAFSQLQIQITGVGANRIPLALQPMNGTGQAGIDVFSVVASDLQRTGAFRLIGVAEEATPELALRPDFSHWQEVGATVFATGSITQTADGRYDVRYRLFDAIKTEDPIDLADFFVPGRQLRLCAHRIADRIYSKLTGNGALFASRLAYVVQHAPERFELIVADSDGANPQPALKSREPIISPAWSPDGKSLAYVSFEEKKPVVYIHTVATGKRRVIANFRGNNSAPAFSPDGKMLAVALSRDGFTQIYLIGADGTGVRRFTRSLAIDTEPVFSVDGRYVYFTSDRGGSPQIYRQTVDTDQVERVTFTSDYAVSPSINPQGTHLAYVTRTDGRYRVAQMEIATGQETILSGTDADESPCYAPNGRMIVYATEQGRRGVLATVSVDGAVSSRLSGPSGDIREPTWSPLIPD
;
A
#
# COMPACT_ATOMS: atom_id res chain seq x y z
N MET A 1 28.31 17.33 15.03
CA MET A 1 27.61 16.03 15.15
C MET A 1 26.28 16.25 15.87
N ARG A 2 25.20 16.48 15.13
CA ARG A 2 23.84 16.50 15.66
C ARG A 2 23.13 15.28 15.07
N SER A 3 23.02 14.22 15.86
CA SER A 3 22.19 13.07 15.53
C SER A 3 20.73 13.50 15.61
N ILE A 4 20.01 13.48 14.48
CA ILE A 4 18.54 13.49 14.49
C ILE A 4 18.13 12.07 14.86
N CYS A 5 18.14 11.78 16.16
CA CYS A 5 17.60 10.58 16.75
C CYS A 5 16.30 11.01 17.44
N CYS A 6 15.16 10.70 16.84
CA CYS A 6 13.87 10.93 17.45
C CYS A 6 13.67 9.87 18.55
N VAL A 7 14.13 10.18 19.77
CA VAL A 7 13.91 9.37 20.97
C VAL A 7 12.70 9.94 21.71
N SER A 8 11.57 9.25 21.67
CA SER A 8 10.45 9.51 22.58
C SER A 8 10.67 8.80 23.91
N ARG A 9 10.89 9.60 24.97
CA ARG A 9 10.92 9.16 26.38
C ARG A 9 9.49 8.98 26.90
N ARG A 10 9.19 7.87 27.60
CA ARG A 10 8.23 7.85 28.72
C ARG A 10 8.42 6.65 29.65
N LYS A 11 8.33 6.93 30.96
CA LYS A 11 8.59 6.04 32.09
C LYS A 11 7.43 5.07 32.33
N VAL A 12 7.78 3.86 32.77
CA VAL A 12 6.90 2.79 33.26
C VAL A 12 6.61 3.00 34.75
N LEU A 13 5.37 2.75 35.17
CA LEU A 13 5.06 2.35 36.55
C LEU A 13 4.19 1.08 36.50
N ALA A 14 4.59 0.11 37.32
CA ALA A 14 4.09 -1.25 37.37
C ALA A 14 2.77 -1.38 38.14
N GLY A 15 1.97 -2.37 37.75
CA GLY A 15 0.90 -2.95 38.55
C GLY A 15 0.82 -4.44 38.26
N ALA A 16 1.07 -5.26 39.27
CA ALA A 16 1.07 -6.72 39.22
C ALA A 16 -0.33 -7.29 39.48
N GLY A 17 -0.61 -8.48 38.91
CA GLY A 17 -1.49 -9.46 39.54
C GLY A 17 -2.60 -10.05 38.65
N ALA A 18 -2.39 -11.29 38.18
CA ALA A 18 -3.25 -12.47 38.36
C ALA A 18 -3.05 -13.47 37.21
N LEU A 19 -2.46 -14.63 37.50
CA LEU A 19 -2.42 -15.77 36.58
C LEU A 19 -3.80 -16.45 36.56
N GLY A 20 -4.49 -16.36 35.43
CA GLY A 20 -5.62 -17.21 35.06
C GLY A 20 -5.21 -18.15 33.94
N ALA A 21 -5.57 -19.44 34.04
CA ALA A 21 -5.27 -20.47 33.06
C ALA A 21 -5.76 -20.08 31.65
N ALA A 22 -4.82 -19.84 30.73
CA ALA A 22 -5.11 -19.50 29.35
C ALA A 22 -5.38 -20.78 28.55
N THR A 23 -6.64 -20.98 28.17
CA THR A 23 -6.99 -21.84 27.04
C THR A 23 -6.35 -21.23 25.78
N PHE A 24 -5.56 -22.01 25.05
CA PHE A 24 -4.98 -21.59 23.78
C PHE A 24 -6.09 -21.51 22.72
N ALA A 25 -6.81 -20.40 22.68
CA ALA A 25 -7.52 -20.00 21.47
C ALA A 25 -6.47 -19.55 20.43
N PRO A 26 -6.59 -19.92 19.15
CA PRO A 26 -5.76 -19.33 18.12
C PRO A 26 -5.92 -17.81 18.17
N ALA A 27 -4.81 -17.08 18.19
CA ALA A 27 -4.85 -15.62 18.12
C ALA A 27 -5.56 -15.21 16.83
N ALA A 28 -6.81 -14.76 16.96
CA ALA A 28 -7.52 -14.13 15.86
C ALA A 28 -6.78 -12.80 15.57
N PHE A 29 -6.00 -12.78 14.49
CA PHE A 29 -5.49 -11.53 13.97
C PHE A 29 -6.70 -10.69 13.54
N SER A 30 -6.91 -9.60 14.25
CA SER A 30 -8.03 -8.72 13.95
C SER A 30 -7.70 -7.87 12.72
N GLN A 31 -8.63 -7.88 11.77
CA GLN A 31 -8.59 -7.11 10.55
C GLN A 31 -8.67 -5.60 10.82
N LEU A 32 -8.08 -4.79 9.94
CA LEU A 32 -8.23 -3.34 9.98
C LEU A 32 -9.68 -2.94 9.68
N GLN A 33 -10.23 -2.04 10.49
CA GLN A 33 -11.51 -1.39 10.23
C GLN A 33 -11.30 -0.21 9.28
N ILE A 34 -12.08 -0.17 8.20
CA ILE A 34 -11.99 0.88 7.19
C ILE A 34 -13.11 1.90 7.41
N GLN A 35 -12.74 3.17 7.56
CA GLN A 35 -13.67 4.30 7.58
C GLN A 35 -13.41 5.21 6.39
N ILE A 36 -14.39 5.37 5.50
CA ILE A 36 -14.28 6.19 4.28
C ILE A 36 -14.87 7.58 4.53
N THR A 37 -14.20 8.63 4.04
CA THR A 37 -14.65 10.03 4.08
C THR A 37 -14.53 10.65 2.70
N GLY A 38 -15.54 11.44 2.30
CA GLY A 38 -15.61 12.08 0.99
C GLY A 38 -16.33 11.24 -0.06
N VAL A 39 -16.68 11.88 -1.18
CA VAL A 39 -17.31 11.25 -2.34
C VAL A 39 -16.75 11.88 -3.61
N GLY A 40 -16.49 11.08 -4.64
CA GLY A 40 -16.11 11.59 -5.95
C GLY A 40 -17.25 12.38 -6.61
N ALA A 41 -16.92 13.41 -7.39
CA ALA A 41 -17.91 14.27 -8.04
C ALA A 41 -18.73 13.54 -9.10
N ASN A 42 -18.10 12.65 -9.88
CA ASN A 42 -18.73 11.86 -10.93
C ASN A 42 -18.66 10.37 -10.57
N ARG A 43 -19.77 9.83 -10.08
CA ARG A 43 -19.87 8.42 -9.67
C ARG A 43 -20.63 7.61 -10.70
N ILE A 44 -20.06 6.46 -11.08
CA ILE A 44 -20.70 5.49 -11.97
C ILE A 44 -21.73 4.69 -11.16
N PRO A 45 -23.04 4.77 -11.50
CA PRO A 45 -24.06 3.93 -10.87
C PRO A 45 -23.91 2.47 -11.31
N LEU A 46 -23.47 1.63 -10.37
CA LEU A 46 -23.22 0.21 -10.60
C LEU A 46 -24.09 -0.63 -9.66
N ALA A 47 -24.94 -1.46 -10.25
CA ALA A 47 -25.67 -2.49 -9.52
C ALA A 47 -24.84 -3.77 -9.39
N LEU A 48 -24.79 -4.33 -8.18
CA LEU A 48 -24.11 -5.59 -7.87
C LEU A 48 -25.13 -6.57 -7.28
N GLN A 49 -25.47 -7.62 -8.03
CA GLN A 49 -26.32 -8.70 -7.56
C GLN A 49 -25.44 -9.82 -6.97
N PRO A 50 -25.60 -10.21 -5.69
CA PRO A 50 -24.90 -11.36 -5.12
C PRO A 50 -24.93 -12.57 -6.06
N MET A 51 -23.78 -13.23 -6.26
CA MET A 51 -23.68 -14.31 -7.25
C MET A 51 -24.57 -15.48 -6.88
N ASN A 52 -25.09 -16.19 -7.88
CA ASN A 52 -25.77 -17.46 -7.67
C ASN A 52 -24.83 -18.46 -6.98
N GLY A 53 -25.22 -19.00 -5.81
CA GLY A 53 -24.43 -19.96 -5.05
C GLY A 53 -23.52 -19.35 -3.97
N THR A 54 -23.60 -18.03 -3.77
CA THR A 54 -22.73 -17.30 -2.82
C THR A 54 -22.86 -17.82 -1.38
N GLY A 55 -24.08 -18.12 -0.94
CA GLY A 55 -24.34 -18.63 0.41
C GLY A 55 -23.63 -19.93 0.75
N GLN A 56 -23.17 -20.70 -0.26
CA GLN A 56 -22.43 -21.95 -0.07
C GLN A 56 -20.90 -21.75 -0.08
N ALA A 57 -20.40 -20.62 -0.58
CA ALA A 57 -18.96 -20.41 -0.81
C ALA A 57 -18.19 -19.91 0.43
N GLY A 58 -18.89 -19.54 1.51
CA GLY A 58 -18.29 -19.01 2.75
C GLY A 58 -17.70 -17.59 2.63
N ILE A 59 -17.72 -16.99 1.45
CA ILE A 59 -17.35 -15.60 1.19
C ILE A 59 -18.28 -15.03 0.11
N ASP A 60 -18.79 -13.83 0.37
CA ASP A 60 -19.49 -13.05 -0.63
C ASP A 60 -18.47 -12.29 -1.50
N VAL A 61 -18.23 -12.83 -2.69
CA VAL A 61 -17.31 -12.26 -3.69
C VAL A 61 -17.71 -10.83 -4.04
N PHE A 62 -19.00 -10.55 -4.22
CA PHE A 62 -19.46 -9.22 -4.61
C PHE A 62 -19.51 -8.24 -3.45
N SER A 63 -19.62 -8.69 -2.21
CA SER A 63 -19.40 -7.83 -1.04
C SER A 63 -17.95 -7.29 -1.00
N VAL A 64 -16.96 -8.12 -1.35
CA VAL A 64 -15.56 -7.69 -1.46
C VAL A 64 -15.38 -6.73 -2.62
N VAL A 65 -15.93 -7.06 -3.81
CA VAL A 65 -15.92 -6.16 -4.98
C VAL A 65 -16.56 -4.81 -4.67
N ALA A 66 -17.71 -4.80 -4.00
CA ALA A 66 -18.39 -3.58 -3.58
C ALA A 66 -17.48 -2.74 -2.67
N SER A 67 -16.90 -3.36 -1.65
CA SER A 67 -16.01 -2.69 -0.70
C SER A 67 -14.80 -2.07 -1.41
N ASP A 68 -14.22 -2.77 -2.39
CA ASP A 68 -13.10 -2.30 -3.20
C ASP A 68 -13.46 -1.06 -4.02
N LEU A 69 -14.52 -1.16 -4.82
CA LEU A 69 -14.97 -0.08 -5.69
C LEU A 69 -15.38 1.15 -4.88
N GLN A 70 -16.03 0.97 -3.73
CA GLN A 70 -16.44 2.07 -2.86
C GLN A 70 -15.23 2.89 -2.35
N ARG A 71 -14.10 2.25 -2.02
CA ARG A 71 -12.90 2.94 -1.53
C ARG A 71 -12.26 3.88 -2.55
N THR A 72 -12.57 3.70 -3.83
CA THR A 72 -12.05 4.58 -4.89
C THR A 72 -12.83 5.89 -5.03
N GLY A 73 -14.04 5.98 -4.47
CA GLY A 73 -14.93 7.12 -4.67
C GLY A 73 -15.57 7.22 -6.05
N ALA A 74 -15.21 6.35 -7.00
CA ALA A 74 -15.65 6.44 -8.40
C ALA A 74 -17.04 5.81 -8.65
N PHE A 75 -17.61 5.10 -7.66
CA PHE A 75 -18.83 4.33 -7.83
C PHE A 75 -19.93 4.74 -6.86
N ARG A 76 -21.17 4.74 -7.36
CA ARG A 76 -22.38 4.73 -6.54
C ARG A 76 -22.95 3.32 -6.65
N LEU A 77 -22.73 2.52 -5.62
CA LEU A 77 -23.13 1.12 -5.61
C LEU A 77 -24.62 1.00 -5.28
N ILE A 78 -25.30 0.11 -6.00
CA ILE A 78 -26.70 -0.24 -5.81
C ILE A 78 -26.71 -1.74 -5.51
N GLY A 79 -26.93 -2.10 -4.25
CA GLY A 79 -26.95 -3.50 -3.82
C GLY A 79 -28.37 -4.01 -3.65
N VAL A 80 -28.55 -5.31 -3.86
CA VAL A 80 -29.73 -6.06 -3.40
C VAL A 80 -29.27 -7.23 -2.54
N ALA A 81 -30.15 -7.70 -1.65
CA ALA A 81 -29.82 -8.76 -0.70
C ALA A 81 -29.95 -10.17 -1.29
N GLU A 82 -30.74 -10.33 -2.34
CA GLU A 82 -31.06 -11.63 -2.93
C GLU A 82 -29.91 -12.12 -3.80
N GLU A 83 -29.75 -13.44 -3.94
CA GLU A 83 -28.81 -14.01 -4.91
C GLU A 83 -29.41 -13.99 -6.32
N ALA A 84 -28.54 -13.89 -7.33
CA ALA A 84 -28.96 -14.09 -8.71
C ALA A 84 -29.58 -15.49 -8.89
N THR A 85 -30.67 -15.59 -9.65
CA THR A 85 -31.12 -16.89 -10.15
C THR A 85 -30.17 -17.37 -11.26
N PRO A 86 -30.12 -18.68 -11.58
CA PRO A 86 -29.34 -19.19 -12.71
C PRO A 86 -29.67 -18.50 -14.04
N GLU A 87 -30.95 -18.15 -14.25
CA GLU A 87 -31.41 -17.41 -15.43
C GLU A 87 -30.85 -15.99 -15.44
N LEU A 88 -30.95 -15.25 -14.34
CA LEU A 88 -30.44 -13.87 -14.22
C LEU A 88 -28.91 -13.79 -14.36
N ALA A 89 -28.19 -14.84 -13.95
CA ALA A 89 -26.75 -14.92 -14.12
C ALA A 89 -26.32 -15.01 -15.61
N LEU A 90 -27.23 -15.42 -16.50
CA LEU A 90 -27.00 -15.55 -17.94
C LEU A 90 -27.71 -14.47 -18.77
N ARG A 91 -28.93 -14.08 -18.37
CA ARG A 91 -29.80 -13.14 -19.08
C ARG A 91 -30.49 -12.23 -18.06
N PRO A 92 -29.89 -11.08 -17.73
CA PRO A 92 -30.47 -10.15 -16.78
C PRO A 92 -31.74 -9.49 -17.33
N ASP A 93 -32.72 -9.23 -16.45
CA ASP A 93 -33.72 -8.21 -16.72
C ASP A 93 -33.16 -6.83 -16.35
N PHE A 94 -32.91 -6.00 -17.35
CA PHE A 94 -32.33 -4.68 -17.16
C PHE A 94 -33.35 -3.63 -16.71
N SER A 95 -34.65 -3.88 -16.91
CA SER A 95 -35.71 -2.90 -16.63
C SER A 95 -35.71 -2.51 -15.16
N HIS A 96 -35.62 -3.51 -14.27
CA HIS A 96 -35.49 -3.30 -12.83
C HIS A 96 -34.27 -2.45 -12.47
N TRP A 97 -33.12 -2.71 -13.09
CA TRP A 97 -31.87 -2.00 -12.79
C TRP A 97 -31.88 -0.56 -13.28
N GLN A 98 -32.50 -0.31 -14.44
CA GLN A 98 -32.72 1.04 -14.96
C GLN A 98 -33.64 1.84 -14.03
N GLU A 99 -34.71 1.23 -13.50
CA GLU A 99 -35.65 1.87 -12.57
C GLU A 99 -34.98 2.33 -11.27
N VAL A 100 -34.05 1.53 -10.73
CA VAL A 100 -33.26 1.91 -9.54
C VAL A 100 -32.06 2.81 -9.88
N GLY A 101 -31.95 3.24 -11.14
CA GLY A 101 -30.98 4.21 -11.64
C GLY A 101 -29.56 3.64 -11.79
N ALA A 102 -29.41 2.34 -12.01
CA ALA A 102 -28.15 1.73 -12.39
C ALA A 102 -27.87 1.94 -13.89
N THR A 103 -26.63 2.31 -14.21
CA THR A 103 -26.17 2.41 -15.61
C THR A 103 -25.34 1.21 -16.02
N VAL A 104 -24.83 0.48 -15.03
CA VAL A 104 -24.03 -0.72 -15.20
C VAL A 104 -24.55 -1.77 -14.22
N PHE A 105 -24.56 -3.03 -14.63
CA PHE A 105 -25.00 -4.16 -13.82
C PHE A 105 -23.96 -5.28 -13.83
N ALA A 106 -23.64 -5.84 -12.66
CA ALA A 106 -22.83 -7.04 -12.55
C ALA A 106 -23.59 -8.17 -11.86
N THR A 107 -23.41 -9.38 -12.38
CA THR A 107 -23.96 -10.64 -11.86
C THR A 107 -22.97 -11.77 -12.08
N GLY A 108 -23.30 -12.96 -11.60
CA GLY A 108 -22.46 -14.13 -11.78
C GLY A 108 -22.96 -15.38 -11.07
N SER A 109 -22.15 -16.42 -11.14
CA SER A 109 -22.33 -17.66 -10.38
C SER A 109 -21.03 -18.10 -9.73
N ILE A 110 -21.15 -18.80 -8.60
CA ILE A 110 -20.05 -19.43 -7.90
C ILE A 110 -20.46 -20.86 -7.56
N THR A 111 -19.68 -21.83 -8.01
CA THR A 111 -19.99 -23.25 -7.81
C THR A 111 -18.77 -24.00 -7.32
N GLN A 112 -18.90 -24.69 -6.19
CA GLN A 112 -17.85 -25.57 -5.71
C GLN A 112 -17.83 -26.86 -6.54
N THR A 113 -16.67 -27.19 -7.07
CA THR A 113 -16.42 -28.43 -7.81
C THR A 113 -16.05 -29.57 -6.86
N ALA A 114 -16.13 -30.81 -7.35
CA ALA A 114 -15.91 -32.02 -6.55
C ALA A 114 -14.51 -32.10 -5.90
N ASP A 115 -13.50 -31.42 -6.46
CA ASP A 115 -12.14 -31.40 -5.92
C ASP A 115 -11.90 -30.27 -4.88
N GLY A 116 -12.95 -29.53 -4.53
CA GLY A 116 -12.92 -28.44 -3.56
C GLY A 116 -12.49 -27.07 -4.12
N ARG A 117 -12.21 -26.96 -5.42
CA ARG A 117 -12.05 -25.67 -6.12
C ARG A 117 -13.40 -25.05 -6.46
N TYR A 118 -13.39 -23.76 -6.78
CA TYR A 118 -14.56 -22.99 -7.17
C TYR A 118 -14.45 -22.52 -8.61
N ASP A 119 -15.50 -22.74 -9.39
CA ASP A 119 -15.76 -22.09 -10.68
C ASP A 119 -16.53 -20.79 -10.39
N VAL A 120 -15.86 -19.65 -10.56
CA VAL A 120 -16.41 -18.31 -10.34
C VAL A 120 -16.57 -17.61 -11.68
N ARG A 121 -17.82 -17.28 -12.00
CA ARG A 121 -18.23 -16.74 -13.28
C ARG A 121 -18.81 -15.34 -13.08
N TYR A 122 -18.09 -14.30 -13.46
CA TYR A 122 -18.55 -12.91 -13.39
C TYR A 122 -18.89 -12.34 -14.77
N ARG A 123 -19.95 -11.52 -14.84
CA ARG A 123 -20.40 -10.82 -16.04
C ARG A 123 -20.79 -9.38 -15.69
N LEU A 124 -20.49 -8.46 -16.59
CA LEU A 124 -20.78 -7.04 -16.48
C LEU A 124 -21.47 -6.54 -17.73
N PHE A 125 -22.54 -5.78 -17.56
CA PHE A 125 -23.40 -5.31 -18.62
C PHE A 125 -23.55 -3.80 -18.59
N ASP A 126 -23.66 -3.18 -19.76
CA ASP A 126 -24.24 -1.85 -19.90
C ASP A 126 -25.76 -2.01 -19.73
N ALA A 127 -26.30 -1.44 -18.65
CA ALA A 127 -27.70 -1.61 -18.30
C ALA A 127 -28.64 -0.82 -19.25
N ILE A 128 -28.12 0.05 -20.12
CA ILE A 128 -28.88 0.91 -21.03
C ILE A 128 -28.91 0.34 -22.46
N LYS A 129 -27.78 -0.18 -22.97
CA LYS A 129 -27.62 -0.56 -24.39
C LYS A 129 -27.91 -2.03 -24.72
N THR A 130 -27.92 -2.91 -23.71
CA THR A 130 -28.38 -4.30 -23.66
C THR A 130 -28.21 -5.19 -24.90
N GLU A 131 -27.31 -6.18 -24.82
CA GLU A 131 -27.53 -7.60 -25.19
C GLU A 131 -26.36 -8.48 -24.73
N ASP A 132 -25.11 -8.06 -24.99
CA ASP A 132 -23.90 -8.78 -24.58
C ASP A 132 -23.20 -8.16 -23.36
N PRO A 133 -22.50 -8.97 -22.54
CA PRO A 133 -21.63 -8.43 -21.48
C PRO A 133 -20.53 -7.54 -22.07
N ILE A 134 -20.35 -6.36 -21.48
CA ILE A 134 -19.22 -5.46 -21.79
C ILE A 134 -17.90 -5.95 -21.18
N ASP A 135 -17.97 -6.83 -20.18
CA ASP A 135 -16.86 -7.63 -19.67
C ASP A 135 -17.37 -8.94 -19.07
N LEU A 136 -16.55 -10.00 -19.16
CA LEU A 136 -16.83 -11.31 -18.56
C LEU A 136 -15.52 -12.04 -18.27
N ALA A 137 -15.52 -12.86 -17.21
CA ALA A 137 -14.40 -13.73 -16.88
C ALA A 137 -14.85 -14.95 -16.06
N ASP A 138 -14.10 -16.04 -16.23
CA ASP A 138 -14.26 -17.29 -15.50
C ASP A 138 -12.96 -17.59 -14.75
N PHE A 139 -13.07 -17.90 -13.46
CA PHE A 139 -11.94 -18.20 -12.59
C PHE A 139 -12.12 -19.58 -11.99
N PHE A 140 -11.02 -20.34 -11.94
CA PHE A 140 -11.00 -21.65 -11.32
C PHE A 140 -9.97 -21.69 -10.20
N VAL A 141 -10.43 -21.47 -8.97
CA VAL A 141 -9.56 -21.16 -7.83
C VAL A 141 -9.84 -22.05 -6.60
N PRO A 142 -8.83 -22.39 -5.79
CA PRO A 142 -9.07 -22.99 -4.48
C PRO A 142 -9.81 -22.00 -3.56
N GLY A 143 -10.59 -22.51 -2.60
CA GLY A 143 -11.38 -21.65 -1.68
C GLY A 143 -10.59 -20.53 -1.00
N ARG A 144 -9.34 -20.79 -0.61
CA ARG A 144 -8.42 -19.78 -0.01
C ARG A 144 -8.09 -18.59 -0.93
N GLN A 145 -8.35 -18.69 -2.23
CA GLN A 145 -8.10 -17.64 -3.22
C GLN A 145 -9.37 -16.91 -3.67
N LEU A 146 -10.55 -17.27 -3.14
CA LEU A 146 -11.82 -16.60 -3.51
C LEU A 146 -11.78 -15.10 -3.25
N ARG A 147 -11.12 -14.65 -2.17
CA ARG A 147 -10.96 -13.22 -1.90
C ARG A 147 -10.06 -12.53 -2.94
N LEU A 148 -8.94 -13.16 -3.31
CA LEU A 148 -8.08 -12.64 -4.38
C LEU A 148 -8.83 -12.61 -5.72
N CYS A 149 -9.66 -13.62 -6.00
CA CYS A 149 -10.55 -13.63 -7.16
C CYS A 149 -11.51 -12.43 -7.14
N ALA A 150 -12.09 -12.09 -5.98
CA ALA A 150 -12.93 -10.92 -5.84
C ALA A 150 -12.17 -9.60 -6.14
N HIS A 151 -10.96 -9.44 -5.61
CA HIS A 151 -10.11 -8.29 -5.92
C HIS A 151 -9.80 -8.19 -7.42
N ARG A 152 -9.54 -9.32 -8.10
CA ARG A 152 -9.33 -9.35 -9.56
C ARG A 152 -10.60 -8.97 -10.33
N ILE A 153 -11.78 -9.40 -9.88
CA ILE A 153 -13.05 -8.97 -10.47
C ILE A 153 -13.25 -7.45 -10.29
N ALA A 154 -12.96 -6.92 -9.10
CA ALA A 154 -13.01 -5.49 -8.85
C ALA A 154 -12.05 -4.71 -9.75
N ASP A 155 -10.83 -5.23 -9.97
CA ASP A 155 -9.84 -4.64 -10.86
C ASP A 155 -10.34 -4.56 -12.30
N ARG A 156 -11.01 -5.62 -12.78
CA ARG A 156 -11.62 -5.64 -14.12
C ARG A 156 -12.73 -4.60 -14.25
N ILE A 157 -13.67 -4.56 -13.30
CA ILE A 157 -14.77 -3.59 -13.28
C ILE A 157 -14.22 -2.15 -13.26
N TYR A 158 -13.30 -1.88 -12.34
CA TYR A 158 -12.68 -0.57 -12.19
C TYR A 158 -11.97 -0.14 -13.45
N SER A 159 -11.15 -1.02 -14.04
CA SER A 159 -10.38 -0.70 -15.23
C SER A 159 -11.28 -0.49 -16.44
N LYS A 160 -12.28 -1.35 -16.63
CA LYS A 160 -13.22 -1.27 -17.74
C LYS A 160 -14.02 0.03 -17.74
N LEU A 161 -14.48 0.47 -16.56
CA LEU A 161 -15.43 1.58 -16.45
C LEU A 161 -14.75 2.94 -16.24
N THR A 162 -13.52 2.97 -15.73
CA THR A 162 -12.80 4.22 -15.46
C THR A 162 -11.63 4.49 -16.39
N GLY A 163 -11.15 3.46 -17.12
CA GLY A 163 -9.94 3.54 -17.94
C GLY A 163 -8.63 3.60 -17.14
N ASN A 164 -8.69 3.56 -15.81
CA ASN A 164 -7.51 3.51 -14.94
C ASN A 164 -7.05 2.06 -14.73
N GLY A 165 -5.77 1.85 -14.39
CA GLY A 165 -5.25 0.50 -14.13
C GLY A 165 -5.79 -0.13 -12.84
N ALA A 166 -5.54 -1.44 -12.69
CA ALA A 166 -5.85 -2.25 -11.52
C ALA A 166 -5.08 -1.84 -10.25
N LEU A 167 -5.66 -2.04 -9.07
CA LEU A 167 -5.02 -1.80 -7.77
C LEU A 167 -5.42 -2.74 -6.62
N PHE A 168 -6.51 -3.48 -6.72
CA PHE A 168 -7.08 -4.19 -5.57
C PHE A 168 -6.38 -5.53 -5.32
N ALA A 169 -6.03 -6.27 -6.37
CA ALA A 169 -5.27 -7.51 -6.29
C ALA A 169 -3.78 -7.23 -5.97
N SER A 170 -3.53 -6.49 -4.90
CA SER A 170 -2.23 -6.13 -4.38
C SER A 170 -2.23 -6.26 -2.85
N ARG A 171 -1.13 -5.89 -2.21
CA ARG A 171 -0.91 -6.00 -0.77
C ARG A 171 -0.42 -4.69 -0.17
N LEU A 172 -0.61 -4.55 1.12
CA LEU A 172 0.09 -3.57 1.95
C LEU A 172 1.13 -4.29 2.80
N ALA A 173 2.27 -3.64 3.04
CA ALA A 173 3.14 -3.99 4.15
C ALA A 173 3.30 -2.79 5.08
N TYR A 174 3.33 -3.02 6.38
CA TYR A 174 3.43 -1.97 7.39
C TYR A 174 4.00 -2.53 8.69
N VAL A 175 4.51 -1.66 9.54
CA VAL A 175 5.05 -2.04 10.86
C VAL A 175 4.01 -1.73 11.93
N VAL A 176 3.84 -2.64 12.88
CA VAL A 176 3.01 -2.43 14.08
C VAL A 176 3.85 -2.57 15.33
N GLN A 177 3.84 -1.56 16.19
CA GLN A 177 4.37 -1.65 17.55
C GLN A 177 3.22 -1.94 18.53
N HIS A 178 3.13 -3.18 19.03
CA HIS A 178 2.11 -3.56 20.01
C HIS A 178 2.49 -3.17 21.44
N ALA A 179 3.79 -3.14 21.73
CA ALA A 179 4.37 -2.80 23.05
C ALA A 179 5.82 -2.32 22.85
N PRO A 180 6.49 -1.73 23.88
CA PRO A 180 7.86 -1.23 23.76
C PRO A 180 8.88 -2.21 23.15
N GLU A 181 8.74 -3.51 23.42
CA GLU A 181 9.60 -4.58 22.89
C GLU A 181 8.82 -5.58 22.02
N ARG A 182 7.80 -5.11 21.28
CA ARG A 182 7.01 -5.98 20.41
C ARG A 182 6.64 -5.27 19.11
N PHE A 183 7.40 -5.59 18.06
CA PHE A 183 7.24 -5.06 16.72
C PHE A 183 6.91 -6.21 15.76
N GLU A 184 5.99 -5.96 14.83
CA GLU A 184 5.64 -6.92 13.78
C GLU A 184 5.66 -6.20 12.42
N LEU A 185 6.35 -6.78 11.43
CA LEU A 185 6.19 -6.41 10.02
C LEU A 185 5.02 -7.24 9.49
N ILE A 186 3.94 -6.58 9.13
CA ILE A 186 2.72 -7.22 8.64
C ILE A 186 2.65 -7.10 7.12
N VAL A 187 2.14 -8.14 6.47
CA VAL A 187 1.69 -8.13 5.08
C VAL A 187 0.19 -8.45 5.08
N ALA A 188 -0.61 -7.61 4.45
CA ALA A 188 -2.06 -7.75 4.36
C ALA A 188 -2.51 -7.54 2.91
N ASP A 189 -3.75 -7.90 2.58
CA ASP A 189 -4.37 -7.51 1.32
C ASP A 189 -4.47 -5.97 1.21
N SER A 190 -4.70 -5.44 0.01
CA SER A 190 -4.74 -3.98 -0.24
C SER A 190 -5.77 -3.22 0.59
N ASP A 191 -6.74 -3.93 1.15
CA ASP A 191 -7.79 -3.42 2.03
C ASP A 191 -7.56 -3.70 3.52
N GLY A 192 -6.40 -4.23 3.88
CA GLY A 192 -6.05 -4.56 5.27
C GLY A 192 -6.64 -5.88 5.78
N ALA A 193 -7.33 -6.66 4.94
CA ALA A 193 -7.74 -8.01 5.25
C ALA A 193 -6.56 -8.99 5.26
N ASN A 194 -6.79 -10.16 5.85
CA ASN A 194 -5.80 -11.24 5.94
C ASN A 194 -4.41 -10.80 6.43
N PRO A 195 -4.29 -10.01 7.53
CA PRO A 195 -2.98 -9.59 8.02
C PRO A 195 -2.15 -10.79 8.48
N GLN A 196 -0.94 -10.91 7.96
CA GLN A 196 0.03 -11.96 8.28
C GLN A 196 1.34 -11.33 8.77
N PRO A 197 1.87 -11.73 9.93
CA PRO A 197 3.19 -11.29 10.36
C PRO A 197 4.27 -11.93 9.50
N ALA A 198 4.97 -11.12 8.72
CA ALA A 198 6.17 -11.50 7.98
C ALA A 198 7.40 -11.59 8.90
N LEU A 199 7.48 -10.71 9.90
CA LEU A 199 8.54 -10.76 10.93
C LEU A 199 7.97 -10.33 12.27
N LYS A 200 8.39 -11.01 13.35
CA LYS A 200 8.14 -10.60 14.74
C LYS A 200 9.47 -10.33 15.40
N SER A 201 9.60 -9.19 16.07
CA SER A 201 10.86 -8.73 16.64
C SER A 201 10.63 -8.09 18.01
N ARG A 202 11.62 -8.22 18.90
CA ARG A 202 11.68 -7.44 20.15
C ARG A 202 12.27 -6.06 19.97
N GLU A 203 12.86 -5.82 18.80
CA GLU A 203 13.51 -4.58 18.40
C GLU A 203 12.80 -3.95 17.20
N PRO A 204 12.97 -2.63 16.96
CA PRO A 204 12.34 -1.96 15.84
C PRO A 204 12.60 -2.62 14.49
N ILE A 205 11.59 -2.55 13.64
CA ILE A 205 11.67 -2.83 12.20
C ILE A 205 11.25 -1.53 11.53
N ILE A 206 12.00 -1.06 10.54
CA ILE A 206 11.66 0.18 9.84
C ILE A 206 11.89 0.10 8.32
N SER A 207 11.28 1.04 7.61
CA SER A 207 11.41 1.32 6.19
C SER A 207 11.20 0.09 5.29
N PRO A 208 10.04 -0.59 5.35
CA PRO A 208 9.74 -1.67 4.42
C PRO A 208 9.57 -1.15 2.99
N ALA A 209 10.10 -1.89 2.01
CA ALA A 209 9.97 -1.58 0.59
C ALA A 209 9.77 -2.86 -0.22
N TRP A 210 8.75 -2.89 -1.08
CA TRP A 210 8.49 -4.01 -1.98
C TRP A 210 9.50 -4.08 -3.12
N SER A 211 9.88 -5.31 -3.50
CA SER A 211 10.52 -5.55 -4.80
C SER A 211 9.53 -5.29 -5.94
N PRO A 212 10.00 -4.89 -7.14
CA PRO A 212 9.12 -4.60 -8.28
C PRO A 212 8.26 -5.79 -8.74
N ASP A 213 8.69 -7.01 -8.43
CA ASP A 213 7.96 -8.24 -8.72
C ASP A 213 6.99 -8.68 -7.59
N GLY A 214 6.94 -7.93 -6.48
CA GLY A 214 6.08 -8.20 -5.33
C GLY A 214 6.44 -9.47 -4.53
N LYS A 215 7.59 -10.12 -4.79
CA LYS A 215 7.97 -11.37 -4.12
C LYS A 215 8.77 -11.18 -2.84
N SER A 216 9.38 -10.01 -2.68
CA SER A 216 10.29 -9.71 -1.57
C SER A 216 10.01 -8.35 -0.93
N LEU A 217 10.37 -8.25 0.34
CA LEU A 217 10.41 -6.99 1.09
C LEU A 217 11.85 -6.72 1.52
N ALA A 218 12.36 -5.53 1.23
CA ALA A 218 13.53 -4.99 1.91
C ALA A 218 13.09 -4.22 3.16
N TYR A 219 13.86 -4.28 4.24
CA TYR A 219 13.59 -3.50 5.47
C TYR A 219 14.85 -3.41 6.33
N VAL A 220 14.82 -2.54 7.33
CA VAL A 220 15.83 -2.45 8.37
C VAL A 220 15.32 -3.20 9.61
N SER A 221 16.14 -4.09 10.17
CA SER A 221 15.88 -4.72 11.46
C SER A 221 16.96 -4.34 12.46
N PHE A 222 16.53 -4.11 13.70
CA PHE A 222 17.39 -3.83 14.85
C PHE A 222 17.58 -5.06 15.77
N GLU A 223 17.17 -6.27 15.35
CA GLU A 223 17.30 -7.51 16.15
C GLU A 223 18.74 -7.73 16.66
N GLU A 224 19.74 -7.31 15.88
CA GLU A 224 21.17 -7.39 16.22
C GLU A 224 21.66 -6.20 17.08
N LYS A 225 20.74 -5.43 17.67
CA LYS A 225 20.99 -4.17 18.42
C LYS A 225 21.71 -3.09 17.61
N LYS A 226 21.70 -3.22 16.30
CA LYS A 226 22.22 -2.27 15.30
C LYS A 226 21.36 -2.36 14.03
N PRO A 227 21.28 -1.30 13.22
CA PRO A 227 20.48 -1.32 12.00
C PRO A 227 21.14 -2.21 10.94
N VAL A 228 20.42 -3.25 10.50
CA VAL A 228 20.84 -4.15 9.42
C VAL A 228 19.75 -4.20 8.36
N VAL A 229 20.13 -4.02 7.09
CA VAL A 229 19.21 -4.10 5.96
C VAL A 229 19.10 -5.55 5.51
N TYR A 230 17.87 -6.06 5.45
CA TYR A 230 17.53 -7.39 4.96
C TYR A 230 16.70 -7.30 3.69
N ILE A 231 16.81 -8.34 2.85
CA ILE A 231 15.76 -8.74 1.91
C ILE A 231 15.11 -10.01 2.45
N HIS A 232 13.79 -10.04 2.42
CA HIS A 232 12.95 -11.11 2.91
C HIS A 232 12.03 -11.60 1.79
N THR A 233 12.12 -12.87 1.43
CA THR A 233 11.22 -13.52 0.48
C THR A 233 9.90 -13.87 1.16
N VAL A 234 8.82 -13.19 0.76
CA VAL A 234 7.51 -13.24 1.44
C VAL A 234 6.94 -14.66 1.49
N ALA A 235 7.06 -15.42 0.41
CA ALA A 235 6.48 -16.76 0.32
C ALA A 235 7.18 -17.82 1.20
N THR A 236 8.45 -17.63 1.56
CA THR A 236 9.27 -18.67 2.21
C THR A 236 9.78 -18.29 3.59
N GLY A 237 9.73 -17.01 3.97
CA GLY A 237 10.37 -16.55 5.21
C GLY A 237 11.88 -16.32 5.08
N LYS A 238 12.49 -16.66 3.93
CA LYS A 238 13.96 -16.61 3.78
C LYS A 238 14.46 -15.18 3.82
N ARG A 239 15.46 -14.92 4.68
CA ARG A 239 16.10 -13.61 4.86
C ARG A 239 17.55 -13.63 4.38
N ARG A 240 18.00 -12.53 3.78
CA ARG A 240 19.39 -12.27 3.40
C ARG A 240 19.80 -10.89 3.88
N VAL A 241 20.98 -10.78 4.48
CA VAL A 241 21.61 -9.49 4.81
C VAL A 241 22.11 -8.82 3.54
N ILE A 242 21.77 -7.55 3.35
CA ILE A 242 22.21 -6.72 2.22
C ILE A 242 23.21 -5.65 2.65
N ALA A 243 22.98 -5.03 3.80
CA ALA A 243 23.89 -4.02 4.35
C ALA A 243 24.01 -4.18 5.87
N ASN A 244 25.25 -4.32 6.34
CA ASN A 244 25.62 -4.46 7.74
C ASN A 244 26.95 -3.74 7.99
N PHE A 245 27.04 -2.49 7.53
CA PHE A 245 28.23 -1.68 7.69
C PHE A 245 28.23 -0.96 9.04
N ARG A 246 29.40 -0.48 9.46
CA ARG A 246 29.50 0.35 10.66
C ARG A 246 28.66 1.63 10.49
N GLY A 247 27.92 1.99 11.53
CA GLY A 247 27.07 3.19 11.55
C GLY A 247 25.62 2.86 11.18
N ASN A 248 24.94 3.82 10.56
CA ASN A 248 23.57 3.67 10.11
C ASN A 248 23.49 2.89 8.79
N ASN A 249 22.51 1.99 8.68
CA ASN A 249 22.12 1.29 7.44
C ASN A 249 20.59 1.36 7.33
N SER A 250 20.05 2.21 6.45
CA SER A 250 18.60 2.48 6.45
C SER A 250 18.01 2.74 5.07
N ALA A 251 16.68 2.88 5.03
CA ALA A 251 15.90 3.30 3.87
C ALA A 251 16.25 2.57 2.56
N PRO A 252 16.04 1.24 2.50
CA PRO A 252 16.25 0.50 1.27
C PRO A 252 15.17 0.83 0.22
N ALA A 253 15.57 0.97 -1.04
CA ALA A 253 14.65 1.05 -2.18
C ALA A 253 15.18 0.23 -3.36
N PHE A 254 14.32 -0.61 -3.96
CA PHE A 254 14.70 -1.39 -5.12
C PHE A 254 14.80 -0.53 -6.39
N SER A 255 15.75 -0.86 -7.26
CA SER A 255 15.73 -0.40 -8.65
C SER A 255 14.52 -0.99 -9.39
N PRO A 256 14.00 -0.34 -10.45
CA PRO A 256 12.82 -0.82 -11.18
C PRO A 256 13.01 -2.21 -11.80
N ASP A 257 14.25 -2.58 -12.14
CA ASP A 257 14.60 -3.91 -12.66
C ASP A 257 14.85 -4.95 -11.56
N GLY A 258 14.77 -4.56 -10.27
CA GLY A 258 14.96 -5.41 -9.10
C GLY A 258 16.39 -5.89 -8.86
N LYS A 259 17.37 -5.46 -9.66
CA LYS A 259 18.77 -5.95 -9.56
C LYS A 259 19.60 -5.23 -8.53
N MET A 260 19.21 -4.04 -8.12
CA MET A 260 19.94 -3.21 -7.15
C MET A 260 19.01 -2.66 -6.07
N LEU A 261 19.62 -2.24 -4.96
CA LEU A 261 19.01 -1.41 -3.94
C LEU A 261 19.79 -0.11 -3.81
N ALA A 262 19.08 0.99 -3.66
CA ALA A 262 19.58 2.20 -3.03
C ALA A 262 19.41 2.09 -1.52
N VAL A 263 20.46 2.40 -0.76
CA VAL A 263 20.49 2.30 0.71
C VAL A 263 21.21 3.51 1.29
N ALA A 264 20.68 4.09 2.36
CA ALA A 264 21.32 5.18 3.09
C ALA A 264 22.32 4.62 4.12
N LEU A 265 23.62 4.90 3.94
CA LEU A 265 24.70 4.43 4.82
C LEU A 265 25.52 5.59 5.38
N SER A 266 25.87 5.53 6.67
CA SER A 266 26.80 6.48 7.30
C SER A 266 28.22 5.92 7.44
N ARG A 267 28.57 4.92 6.62
CA ARG A 267 29.84 4.17 6.71
C ARG A 267 31.07 5.07 6.55
N ASP A 268 30.98 6.04 5.65
CA ASP A 268 32.10 6.88 5.21
C ASP A 268 31.95 8.35 5.70
N GLY A 269 31.24 8.58 6.80
CA GLY A 269 31.01 9.90 7.41
C GLY A 269 29.53 10.27 7.54
N PHE A 270 29.12 11.35 6.86
CA PHE A 270 27.70 11.69 6.76
C PHE A 270 26.89 10.55 6.11
N THR A 271 25.59 10.49 6.39
CA THR A 271 24.70 9.52 5.72
C THR A 271 24.60 9.88 4.25
N GLN A 272 24.86 8.92 3.38
CA GLN A 272 24.86 9.08 1.93
C GLN A 272 24.13 7.89 1.29
N ILE A 273 23.68 8.06 0.06
CA ILE A 273 23.07 6.97 -0.71
C ILE A 273 24.17 6.10 -1.33
N TYR A 274 24.01 4.79 -1.23
CA TYR A 274 24.82 3.77 -1.87
C TYR A 274 23.93 2.90 -2.74
N LEU A 275 24.49 2.43 -3.85
CA LEU A 275 23.87 1.41 -4.68
C LEU A 275 24.54 0.07 -4.40
N ILE A 276 23.73 -0.97 -4.16
CA ILE A 276 24.17 -2.31 -3.77
C ILE A 276 23.41 -3.30 -4.65
N GLY A 277 24.06 -4.35 -5.13
CA GLY A 277 23.37 -5.46 -5.79
C GLY A 277 22.31 -6.05 -4.88
N ALA A 278 21.19 -6.50 -5.43
CA ALA A 278 20.15 -7.15 -4.65
C ALA A 278 20.67 -8.42 -3.96
N ASP A 279 21.77 -9.00 -4.46
CA ASP A 279 22.52 -10.11 -3.87
C ASP A 279 23.47 -9.72 -2.71
N GLY A 280 23.63 -8.43 -2.43
CA GLY A 280 24.53 -7.87 -1.42
C GLY A 280 25.92 -7.50 -1.95
N THR A 281 26.19 -7.69 -3.24
CA THR A 281 27.50 -7.41 -3.86
C THR A 281 27.55 -6.00 -4.48
N GLY A 282 28.70 -5.61 -5.04
CA GLY A 282 28.78 -4.42 -5.91
C GLY A 282 28.49 -3.07 -5.23
N VAL A 283 28.74 -2.96 -3.92
CA VAL A 283 28.48 -1.74 -3.14
C VAL A 283 29.26 -0.55 -3.69
N ARG A 284 28.56 0.48 -4.19
CA ARG A 284 29.16 1.73 -4.66
C ARG A 284 28.52 2.94 -4.00
N ARG A 285 29.33 3.94 -3.66
CA ARG A 285 28.83 5.23 -3.16
C ARG A 285 28.19 6.00 -4.31
N PHE A 286 26.97 6.49 -4.10
CA PHE A 286 26.19 7.20 -5.11
C PHE A 286 26.19 8.71 -4.85
N THR A 287 25.82 9.16 -3.65
CA THR A 287 25.92 10.58 -3.29
C THR A 287 27.24 10.90 -2.57
N ARG A 288 27.73 12.14 -2.73
CA ARG A 288 29.02 12.61 -2.19
C ARG A 288 28.93 13.99 -1.52
N SER A 289 27.77 14.36 -1.00
CA SER A 289 27.55 15.62 -0.30
C SER A 289 28.21 15.63 1.10
N LEU A 290 28.34 16.82 1.68
CA LEU A 290 28.70 17.01 3.10
C LEU A 290 27.44 17.17 3.99
N ALA A 291 26.33 16.59 3.54
CA ALA A 291 25.00 16.69 4.12
C ALA A 291 24.45 15.27 4.40
N ILE A 292 23.28 15.17 5.02
CA ILE A 292 22.56 13.90 5.13
C ILE A 292 21.76 13.69 3.85
N ASP A 293 22.05 12.63 3.10
CA ASP A 293 21.22 12.16 1.99
C ASP A 293 20.57 10.82 2.39
N THR A 294 19.25 10.73 2.36
CA THR A 294 18.46 9.59 2.85
C THR A 294 17.15 9.39 2.07
N GLU A 295 16.39 8.34 2.38
CA GLU A 295 15.07 8.04 1.77
C GLU A 295 15.11 8.01 0.23
N PRO A 296 15.98 7.18 -0.37
CA PRO A 296 16.07 7.11 -1.82
C PRO A 296 14.83 6.44 -2.41
N VAL A 297 14.43 6.86 -3.61
CA VAL A 297 13.49 6.15 -4.48
C VAL A 297 13.95 6.31 -5.93
N PHE A 298 13.91 5.23 -6.71
CA PHE A 298 14.25 5.30 -8.13
C PHE A 298 13.12 5.93 -8.94
N SER A 299 13.46 6.61 -10.02
CA SER A 299 12.51 6.88 -11.10
C SER A 299 12.07 5.57 -11.74
N VAL A 300 10.87 5.54 -12.33
CA VAL A 300 10.31 4.35 -12.98
C VAL A 300 11.21 3.82 -14.10
N ASP A 301 11.89 4.72 -14.81
CA ASP A 301 12.84 4.40 -15.89
C ASP A 301 14.27 4.10 -15.39
N GLY A 302 14.52 4.17 -14.09
CA GLY A 302 15.82 3.92 -13.47
C GLY A 302 16.91 4.97 -13.74
N ARG A 303 16.60 6.07 -14.45
CA ARG A 303 17.59 7.11 -14.81
C ARG A 303 17.96 8.02 -13.63
N TYR A 304 17.08 8.14 -12.64
CA TYR A 304 17.26 9.01 -11.49
C TYR A 304 17.04 8.25 -10.18
N VAL A 305 17.71 8.72 -9.14
CA VAL A 305 17.33 8.43 -7.75
C VAL A 305 16.92 9.75 -7.11
N TYR A 306 15.67 9.84 -6.68
CA TYR A 306 15.16 10.90 -5.81
C TYR A 306 15.53 10.57 -4.37
N PHE A 307 15.84 11.57 -3.55
CA PHE A 307 16.22 11.37 -2.15
C PHE A 307 16.02 12.66 -1.36
N THR A 308 15.84 12.53 -0.04
CA THR A 308 15.78 13.64 0.90
C THR A 308 17.20 14.09 1.24
N SER A 309 17.47 15.41 1.21
CA SER A 309 18.74 16.00 1.64
C SER A 309 18.56 17.27 2.45
N ASP A 310 19.36 17.45 3.50
CA ASP A 310 19.42 18.66 4.32
C ASP A 310 20.49 19.68 3.85
N ARG A 311 21.11 19.46 2.68
CA ARG A 311 22.18 20.33 2.15
C ARG A 311 21.81 21.80 1.95
N GLY A 312 20.51 22.09 1.83
CA GLY A 312 19.97 23.44 1.71
C GLY A 312 19.58 24.09 3.05
N GLY A 313 19.88 23.44 4.17
CA GLY A 313 19.53 23.88 5.53
C GLY A 313 18.36 23.11 6.14
N SER A 314 17.26 22.95 5.39
CA SER A 314 16.13 22.08 5.77
C SER A 314 16.00 20.87 4.83
N PRO A 315 15.39 19.76 5.28
CA PRO A 315 15.14 18.59 4.45
C PRO A 315 14.29 18.92 3.22
N GLN A 316 14.81 18.60 2.05
CA GLN A 316 14.18 18.82 0.76
C GLN A 316 14.46 17.64 -0.15
N ILE A 317 13.63 17.45 -1.18
CA ILE A 317 13.84 16.38 -2.14
C ILE A 317 14.75 16.86 -3.26
N TYR A 318 15.74 16.04 -3.57
CA TYR A 318 16.68 16.19 -4.68
C TYR A 318 16.56 14.96 -5.58
N ARG A 319 17.08 15.06 -6.79
CA ARG A 319 17.34 13.90 -7.64
C ARG A 319 18.76 13.93 -8.16
N GLN A 320 19.37 12.76 -8.29
CA GLN A 320 20.65 12.58 -8.94
C GLN A 320 20.52 11.60 -10.10
N THR A 321 21.16 11.92 -11.22
CA THR A 321 21.24 11.04 -12.39
C THR A 321 22.14 9.85 -12.09
N VAL A 322 21.70 8.64 -12.45
CA VAL A 322 22.41 7.39 -12.12
C VAL A 322 23.80 7.30 -12.75
N ASP A 323 23.96 7.89 -13.96
CA ASP A 323 25.16 7.76 -14.80
C ASP A 323 26.11 8.98 -14.78
N THR A 324 25.60 10.20 -14.51
CA THR A 324 26.36 11.44 -14.70
C THR A 324 26.68 12.20 -13.42
N ASP A 325 26.28 11.67 -12.25
CA ASP A 325 26.41 12.30 -10.93
C ASP A 325 25.81 13.72 -10.83
N GLN A 326 25.04 14.17 -11.83
CA GLN A 326 24.35 15.46 -11.79
C GLN A 326 23.24 15.43 -10.75
N VAL A 327 23.25 16.40 -9.84
CA VAL A 327 22.26 16.55 -8.76
C VAL A 327 21.52 17.86 -8.89
N GLU A 328 20.21 17.83 -8.71
CA GLU A 328 19.36 19.01 -8.65
C GLU A 328 18.29 18.90 -7.57
N ARG A 329 17.86 20.05 -7.05
CA ARG A 329 16.75 20.15 -6.10
C ARG A 329 15.43 20.05 -6.86
N VAL A 330 14.47 19.33 -6.29
CA VAL A 330 13.16 19.03 -6.90
C VAL A 330 12.04 19.84 -6.24
N THR A 331 12.05 19.99 -4.92
CA THR A 331 10.97 20.70 -4.18
C THR A 331 11.36 22.11 -3.79
N PHE A 332 10.49 23.10 -4.04
CA PHE A 332 10.75 24.52 -3.76
C PHE A 332 9.57 25.25 -3.09
N THR A 333 8.40 24.62 -3.03
CA THR A 333 7.12 25.19 -2.56
C THR A 333 6.97 25.21 -1.04
N SER A 334 7.80 24.45 -0.33
CA SER A 334 7.72 24.26 1.13
C SER A 334 9.09 24.31 1.78
N ASP A 335 9.13 24.64 3.07
CA ASP A 335 10.34 24.64 3.88
C ASP A 335 10.76 23.24 4.36
N TYR A 336 9.95 22.22 4.10
CA TYR A 336 10.20 20.82 4.47
C TYR A 336 9.54 19.88 3.47
N ALA A 337 10.32 18.99 2.87
CA ALA A 337 9.82 17.94 1.98
C ALA A 337 10.65 16.66 2.14
N VAL A 338 9.98 15.55 2.49
CA VAL A 338 10.63 14.25 2.81
C VAL A 338 9.83 13.06 2.32
N SER A 339 10.42 11.87 2.41
CA SER A 339 9.80 10.57 2.08
C SER A 339 9.19 10.53 0.66
N PRO A 340 10.02 10.74 -0.40
CA PRO A 340 9.55 10.75 -1.78
C PRO A 340 8.96 9.39 -2.22
N SER A 341 7.87 9.42 -2.98
CA SER A 341 7.28 8.27 -3.67
C SER A 341 6.88 8.68 -5.09
N ILE A 342 7.38 7.96 -6.10
CA ILE A 342 7.09 8.25 -7.51
C ILE A 342 5.89 7.42 -7.96
N ASN A 343 4.95 8.01 -8.70
CA ASN A 343 3.82 7.27 -9.24
C ASN A 343 4.28 6.30 -10.35
N PRO A 344 3.52 5.22 -10.63
CA PRO A 344 3.87 4.23 -11.66
C PRO A 344 4.04 4.81 -13.08
N GLN A 345 3.45 5.96 -13.37
CA GLN A 345 3.59 6.66 -14.65
C GLN A 345 4.85 7.55 -14.73
N GLY A 346 5.55 7.78 -13.62
CA GLY A 346 6.74 8.64 -13.56
C GLY A 346 6.48 10.13 -13.73
N THR A 347 5.24 10.57 -13.58
CA THR A 347 4.81 11.96 -13.81
C THR A 347 4.60 12.75 -12.53
N HIS A 348 4.34 12.09 -11.41
CA HIS A 348 4.05 12.72 -10.12
C HIS A 348 4.92 12.15 -9.00
N LEU A 349 5.23 13.02 -8.05
CA LEU A 349 5.96 12.72 -6.83
C LEU A 349 5.06 13.02 -5.63
N ALA A 350 4.72 12.01 -4.84
CA ALA A 350 4.11 12.16 -3.52
C ALA A 350 5.21 12.30 -2.46
N TYR A 351 4.93 13.09 -1.43
CA TYR A 351 5.87 13.32 -0.33
C TYR A 351 5.15 13.92 0.88
N VAL A 352 5.84 13.94 2.01
CA VAL A 352 5.39 14.66 3.20
C VAL A 352 5.93 16.07 3.14
N THR A 353 5.04 17.05 3.23
CA THR A 353 5.36 18.48 3.30
C THR A 353 4.90 19.07 4.62
N ARG A 354 5.56 20.15 5.05
CA ARG A 354 5.10 20.92 6.22
C ARG A 354 4.29 22.13 5.78
N THR A 355 3.06 22.23 6.27
CA THR A 355 2.17 23.38 6.04
C THR A 355 1.45 23.73 7.34
N ASP A 356 1.50 25.00 7.75
CA ASP A 356 0.88 25.48 9.00
C ASP A 356 1.28 24.67 10.25
N GLY A 357 2.54 24.23 10.31
CA GLY A 357 3.06 23.41 11.41
C GLY A 357 2.59 21.95 11.42
N ARG A 358 1.86 21.50 10.40
CA ARG A 358 1.38 20.13 10.23
C ARG A 358 2.18 19.41 9.16
N TYR A 359 2.33 18.10 9.29
CA TYR A 359 2.94 17.24 8.28
C TYR A 359 1.84 16.59 7.46
N ARG A 360 1.83 16.87 6.16
CA ARG A 360 0.76 16.46 5.24
C ARG A 360 1.30 15.74 4.02
N VAL A 361 0.53 14.81 3.49
CA VAL A 361 0.77 14.22 2.17
C VAL A 361 0.41 15.25 1.10
N ALA A 362 1.38 15.56 0.26
CA ALA A 362 1.21 16.32 -0.96
C ALA A 362 1.62 15.46 -2.16
N GLN A 363 1.18 15.88 -3.34
CA GLN A 363 1.76 15.44 -4.60
C GLN A 363 2.23 16.64 -5.42
N MET A 364 3.24 16.42 -6.25
CA MET A 364 3.73 17.40 -7.21
C MET A 364 3.85 16.79 -8.59
N GLU A 365 3.37 17.50 -9.61
CA GLU A 365 3.66 17.17 -11.00
C GLU A 365 5.13 17.50 -11.31
N ILE A 366 5.89 16.49 -11.74
CA ILE A 366 7.36 16.61 -11.88
C ILE A 366 7.75 17.59 -12.98
N ALA A 367 6.94 17.70 -14.05
CA ALA A 367 7.24 18.55 -15.19
C ALA A 367 7.06 20.05 -14.90
N THR A 368 6.05 20.40 -14.09
CA THR A 368 5.65 21.79 -13.84
C THR A 368 6.07 22.27 -12.45
N GLY A 369 6.32 21.37 -11.52
CA GLY A 369 6.52 21.68 -10.10
C GLY A 369 5.23 22.08 -9.37
N GLN A 370 4.06 21.90 -10.00
CA GLN A 370 2.78 22.23 -9.39
C GLN A 370 2.47 21.26 -8.24
N GLU A 371 2.31 21.81 -7.03
CA GLU A 371 1.99 21.06 -5.82
C GLU A 371 0.48 21.06 -5.52
N THR A 372 -0.02 19.98 -4.94
CA THR A 372 -1.36 19.87 -4.36
C THR A 372 -1.30 19.11 -3.05
N ILE A 373 -1.83 19.70 -1.97
CA ILE A 373 -2.01 19.02 -0.68
C ILE A 373 -3.20 18.07 -0.79
N LEU A 374 -3.02 16.80 -0.41
CA LEU A 374 -4.04 15.77 -0.55
C LEU A 374 -4.70 15.41 0.78
N SER A 375 -3.91 15.33 1.86
CA SER A 375 -4.42 14.88 3.15
C SER A 375 -4.97 16.02 4.02
N GLY A 376 -5.99 15.70 4.81
CA GLY A 376 -6.58 16.59 5.82
C GLY A 376 -6.09 16.33 7.26
N THR A 377 -5.09 15.46 7.42
CA THR A 377 -4.51 15.04 8.71
C THR A 377 -3.28 15.89 9.08
N ASP A 378 -2.69 15.61 10.25
CA ASP A 378 -1.74 16.55 10.90
C ASP A 378 -0.32 16.00 11.07
N ALA A 379 -0.15 14.68 11.06
CA ALA A 379 1.10 14.00 11.40
C ALA A 379 1.38 12.86 10.42
N ASP A 380 1.36 13.19 9.12
CA ASP A 380 1.45 12.19 8.06
C ASP A 380 2.89 11.78 7.81
N GLU A 381 3.08 10.49 7.53
CA GLU A 381 4.38 9.90 7.25
C GLU A 381 4.31 8.82 6.16
N SER A 382 5.44 8.63 5.47
CA SER A 382 5.68 7.50 4.55
C SER A 382 4.59 7.29 3.48
N PRO A 383 4.29 8.28 2.61
CA PRO A 383 3.35 8.09 1.52
C PRO A 383 3.89 7.09 0.49
N CYS A 384 3.02 6.23 -0.03
CA CYS A 384 3.35 5.28 -1.09
C CYS A 384 2.18 5.15 -2.08
N TYR A 385 2.46 5.33 -3.38
CA TYR A 385 1.46 5.14 -4.43
C TYR A 385 1.01 3.67 -4.53
N ALA A 386 -0.29 3.48 -4.78
CA ALA A 386 -0.87 2.24 -5.28
C ALA A 386 -0.34 1.92 -6.70
N PRO A 387 -0.41 0.65 -7.16
CA PRO A 387 0.22 0.23 -8.42
C PRO A 387 -0.39 0.85 -9.69
N ASN A 388 -1.57 1.47 -9.62
CA ASN A 388 -2.11 2.27 -10.72
C ASN A 388 -1.85 3.78 -10.60
N GLY A 389 -1.29 4.23 -9.47
CA GLY A 389 -1.02 5.64 -9.20
C GLY A 389 -2.26 6.49 -8.89
N ARG A 390 -3.42 5.90 -8.57
CA ARG A 390 -4.67 6.65 -8.28
C ARG A 390 -4.98 6.82 -6.80
N MET A 391 -4.31 6.05 -5.95
CA MET A 391 -4.40 6.12 -4.49
C MET A 391 -3.00 6.19 -3.88
N ILE A 392 -2.90 6.79 -2.71
CA ILE A 392 -1.69 6.83 -1.89
C ILE A 392 -2.04 6.27 -0.51
N VAL A 393 -1.26 5.32 0.00
CA VAL A 393 -1.29 4.91 1.41
C VAL A 393 -0.27 5.72 2.19
N TYR A 394 -0.57 6.09 3.42
CA TYR A 394 0.33 6.76 4.35
C TYR A 394 -0.04 6.39 5.78
N ALA A 395 0.87 6.62 6.74
CA ALA A 395 0.55 6.52 8.17
C ALA A 395 0.28 7.92 8.74
N THR A 396 -0.58 7.98 9.75
CA THR A 396 -0.94 9.23 10.44
C THR A 396 -1.39 8.92 11.87
N GLU A 397 -1.67 9.94 12.68
CA GLU A 397 -2.11 9.75 14.06
C GLU A 397 -3.63 9.93 14.24
N GLN A 398 -4.24 9.00 14.98
CA GLN A 398 -5.59 9.12 15.53
C GLN A 398 -5.54 8.90 17.05
N GLY A 399 -5.85 9.95 17.83
CA GLY A 399 -5.85 9.83 19.29
C GLY A 399 -4.49 9.40 19.87
N ARG A 400 -3.38 9.89 19.29
CA ARG A 400 -1.97 9.53 19.61
C ARG A 400 -1.57 8.08 19.28
N ARG A 401 -2.33 7.41 18.43
CA ARG A 401 -1.98 6.10 17.87
C ARG A 401 -1.81 6.22 16.37
N GLY A 402 -0.74 5.65 15.85
CA GLY A 402 -0.49 5.48 14.43
C GLY A 402 -1.54 4.56 13.81
N VAL A 403 -2.12 5.03 12.72
CA VAL A 403 -3.09 4.31 11.89
C VAL A 403 -2.68 4.46 10.43
N LEU A 404 -3.17 3.57 9.59
CA LEU A 404 -3.03 3.75 8.15
C LEU A 404 -4.17 4.62 7.62
N ALA A 405 -3.86 5.36 6.58
CA ALA A 405 -4.85 6.09 5.81
C ALA A 405 -4.54 5.94 4.32
N THR A 406 -5.58 6.08 3.50
CA THR A 406 -5.46 6.22 2.06
C THR A 406 -6.08 7.52 1.61
N VAL A 407 -5.57 8.09 0.53
CA VAL A 407 -6.18 9.25 -0.14
C VAL A 407 -6.11 9.07 -1.65
N SER A 408 -7.15 9.49 -2.36
CA SER A 408 -7.13 9.57 -3.83
C SER A 408 -6.23 10.71 -4.30
N VAL A 409 -5.64 10.58 -5.49
CA VAL A 409 -4.73 11.60 -6.04
C VAL A 409 -5.40 12.94 -6.38
N ASP A 410 -6.72 13.00 -6.35
CA ASP A 410 -7.50 14.25 -6.46
C ASP A 410 -7.92 14.81 -5.09
N GLY A 411 -7.58 14.13 -3.98
CA GLY A 411 -7.97 14.50 -2.61
C GLY A 411 -9.45 14.31 -2.29
N ALA A 412 -10.26 13.81 -3.22
CA ALA A 412 -11.72 13.75 -3.06
C ALA A 412 -12.19 12.68 -2.09
N VAL A 413 -11.46 11.56 -1.99
CA VAL A 413 -11.80 10.43 -1.11
C VAL A 413 -10.60 10.03 -0.28
N SER A 414 -10.85 9.85 1.01
CA SER A 414 -9.87 9.30 1.94
C SER A 414 -10.48 8.17 2.74
N SER A 415 -9.64 7.25 3.21
CA SER A 415 -10.05 6.23 4.16
C SER A 415 -9.05 6.09 5.29
N ARG A 416 -9.51 5.65 6.45
CA ARG A 416 -8.65 5.27 7.58
C ARG A 416 -8.77 3.78 7.79
N LEU A 417 -7.65 3.09 7.94
CA LEU A 417 -7.56 1.67 8.23
C LEU A 417 -6.96 1.52 9.63
N SER A 418 -7.83 1.28 10.62
CA SER A 418 -7.46 1.22 12.03
C SER A 418 -7.56 -0.22 12.56
N GLY A 419 -6.50 -0.72 13.20
CA GLY A 419 -6.50 -2.02 13.87
C GLY A 419 -6.85 -1.90 15.36
N PRO A 420 -7.29 -2.97 16.04
CA PRO A 420 -7.72 -2.86 17.43
C PRO A 420 -6.56 -2.65 18.43
N SER A 421 -5.30 -2.84 18.03
CA SER A 421 -4.16 -2.64 18.92
C SER A 421 -2.85 -2.37 18.17
N GLY A 422 -2.03 -1.50 18.75
CA GLY A 422 -0.69 -1.18 18.26
C GLY A 422 -0.61 0.17 17.55
N ASP A 423 0.62 0.68 17.46
CA ASP A 423 1.00 1.89 16.76
C ASP A 423 1.45 1.49 15.34
N ILE A 424 0.64 1.79 14.32
CA ILE A 424 0.92 1.41 12.93
C ILE A 424 1.72 2.51 12.23
N ARG A 425 2.77 2.11 11.50
CA ARG A 425 3.72 3.03 10.87
C ARG A 425 4.24 2.51 9.53
N GLU A 426 4.83 3.44 8.78
CA GLU A 426 5.67 3.17 7.59
C GLU A 426 5.07 2.18 6.58
N PRO A 427 3.88 2.46 6.01
CA PRO A 427 3.28 1.60 5.02
C PRO A 427 4.01 1.64 3.68
N THR A 428 3.92 0.54 2.95
CA THR A 428 4.28 0.45 1.53
C THR A 428 3.25 -0.39 0.77
N TRP A 429 2.91 0.04 -0.44
CA TRP A 429 1.94 -0.62 -1.31
C TRP A 429 2.67 -1.51 -2.31
N SER A 430 2.25 -2.76 -2.45
CA SER A 430 2.89 -3.70 -3.37
C SER A 430 2.49 -3.42 -4.82
N PRO A 431 3.31 -3.89 -5.79
CA PRO A 431 2.85 -4.18 -7.15
C PRO A 431 1.63 -5.11 -7.16
N LEU A 432 0.97 -5.23 -8.31
CA LEU A 432 -0.10 -6.21 -8.50
C LEU A 432 0.43 -7.64 -8.28
N ILE A 433 -0.40 -8.48 -7.67
CA ILE A 433 -0.17 -9.92 -7.58
C ILE A 433 -0.36 -10.48 -9.01
N PRO A 434 0.66 -11.14 -9.59
CA PRO A 434 0.55 -11.74 -10.91
C PRO A 434 -0.60 -12.75 -11.02
N ASP A 435 -1.10 -12.98 -12.23
CA ASP A 435 -2.22 -13.87 -12.50
C ASP A 435 -1.98 -15.34 -12.12
#